data_AF-A0A5N7J783-F1
#
_entry.id   AF-A0A5N7J783-F1
#
_cell.length_a   1.000
_cell.length_b   1.000
_cell.length_c   1.000
_cell.angle_alpha   90.00
_cell.angle_beta   90.00
_cell.angle_gamma   90.00
#
_symmetry.space_group_name_H-M   'P 1'
#
loop_
_entity.id
_entity.type
_entity.pdbx_description
1 polymer ?
#
loop_
_entity_poly.entity_id
_entity_poly.type
_entity_poly.pdbx_seq_one_letter_code
_entity_poly.pdbx_strand_id
1 'polypeptide(L)'
;MEKDYIVTKSNRLITCNYDLTVLEQKIILTLASMVQPQDTEFKEYEFKIKDFINLLGLQGQSKYTELPKITRELKKKVFDITEGTDTIQVSWLGGVRYKHKEGILILQLEKNLKPYMLELNTLYTSYKLQNILNLKSKYSIRLYEILKSNLFKGQITIELEELKNMTGAKEKAYSIYNNVKSKVLMQAQKELSSKTDISFEFEEIKTGRKVTSLKFYISTNKTKNMANEEACTTLECKSTNKEEKSSTELINKVKNIFKENITVLEAKFILDTAKSDINIIKEKYDIVSQMKKVDSVVATMIDAIRKDYQAPKGKEKVGSFNDYDQRNYDLNDLERKLLGWDKEEKIKETGEEFQQLSVK
;
A
#
# COMPACT_ATOMS: atom_id res chain seq x y z
N MET A 1 23.69 -19.35 17.37
CA MET A 1 22.53 -18.95 16.54
C MET A 1 22.51 -17.44 16.48
N GLU A 2 22.55 -16.89 15.28
CA GLU A 2 22.58 -15.44 15.07
C GLU A 2 21.20 -14.83 15.35
N LYS A 3 21.17 -13.66 15.98
CA LYS A 3 19.92 -12.98 16.33
C LYS A 3 19.29 -12.26 15.12
N ASP A 4 20.08 -12.12 14.06
CA ASP A 4 19.72 -11.39 12.84
C ASP A 4 19.02 -12.26 11.79
N TYR A 5 18.66 -13.50 12.10
CA TYR A 5 17.87 -14.34 11.19
C TYR A 5 16.53 -13.67 10.84
N ILE A 6 16.10 -13.88 9.60
CA ILE A 6 14.87 -13.33 9.05
C ILE A 6 13.77 -14.38 9.20
N VAL A 7 12.67 -13.99 9.84
CA VAL A 7 11.44 -14.78 9.85
C VAL A 7 10.58 -14.32 8.69
N THR A 8 10.05 -15.27 7.91
CA THR A 8 9.08 -15.00 6.83
C THR A 8 7.82 -15.84 7.06
N LYS A 9 6.65 -15.19 6.99
CA LYS A 9 5.33 -15.85 7.11
C LYS A 9 4.33 -15.22 6.17
N SER A 10 3.39 -16.02 5.67
CA SER A 10 2.22 -15.50 4.97
C SER A 10 1.37 -14.63 5.90
N ASN A 11 0.76 -13.58 5.33
CA ASN A 11 -0.15 -12.70 6.08
C ASN A 11 -1.36 -13.49 6.58
N ARG A 12 -1.80 -14.51 5.83
CA ARG A 12 -2.87 -15.43 6.26
C ARG A 12 -2.53 -16.12 7.58
N LEU A 13 -1.34 -16.71 7.68
CA LEU A 13 -0.88 -17.35 8.91
C LEU A 13 -0.67 -16.34 10.05
N ILE A 14 -0.31 -15.10 9.74
CA ILE A 14 -0.22 -14.03 10.74
C ILE A 14 -1.60 -13.69 11.29
N THR A 15 -2.66 -13.65 10.47
CA THR A 15 -4.02 -13.31 10.91
C THR A 15 -4.80 -14.48 11.49
N CYS A 16 -4.33 -15.71 11.34
CA CYS A 16 -4.98 -16.90 11.91
C CYS A 16 -5.21 -16.81 13.42
N ASN A 17 -6.27 -17.48 13.87
CA ASN A 17 -6.66 -17.55 15.28
C ASN A 17 -5.95 -18.72 15.97
N TYR A 18 -4.96 -18.42 16.81
CA TYR A 18 -4.30 -19.41 17.66
C TYR A 18 -3.86 -18.80 18.99
N ASP A 19 -3.78 -19.64 20.02
CA ASP A 19 -3.28 -19.25 21.34
C ASP A 19 -2.01 -20.02 21.71
N LEU A 20 -0.90 -19.29 21.69
CA LEU A 20 0.43 -19.79 22.01
C LEU A 20 1.03 -18.97 23.15
N THR A 21 1.69 -19.65 24.07
CA THR A 21 2.52 -19.02 25.10
C THR A 21 3.72 -18.33 24.45
N VAL A 22 4.36 -17.43 25.20
CA VAL A 22 5.55 -16.69 24.76
C VAL A 22 6.65 -17.64 24.24
N LEU A 23 6.89 -18.74 24.95
CA LEU A 23 7.94 -19.70 24.59
C LEU A 23 7.57 -20.50 23.36
N GLU A 24 6.32 -20.95 23.26
CA GLU A 24 5.84 -21.65 22.07
C GLU A 24 5.94 -20.78 20.81
N GLN A 25 5.54 -19.50 20.91
CA GLN A 25 5.69 -18.54 19.81
C GLN A 25 7.17 -18.37 19.42
N LYS A 26 8.07 -18.17 20.39
CA LYS A 26 9.50 -18.04 20.13
C LYS A 26 10.10 -19.31 19.50
N ILE A 27 9.67 -20.49 19.91
CA ILE A 27 10.08 -21.77 19.29
C ILE A 27 9.69 -21.78 17.81
N ILE A 28 8.40 -21.55 17.50
CA ILE A 28 7.91 -21.53 16.11
C ILE A 28 8.64 -20.49 15.28
N LEU A 29 8.86 -19.30 15.83
CA LEU A 29 9.53 -18.21 15.13
C LEU A 29 11.01 -18.48 14.90
N THR A 30 11.66 -19.17 15.83
CA THR A 30 13.03 -19.65 15.64
C THR A 30 13.07 -20.68 14.51
N LEU A 31 12.12 -21.62 14.44
CA LEU A 31 12.01 -22.57 13.33
C LEU A 31 11.75 -21.86 12.00
N ALA A 32 10.81 -20.91 11.99
CA ALA A 32 10.47 -20.11 10.82
C ALA A 32 11.66 -19.30 10.29
N SER A 33 12.59 -18.91 11.17
CA SER A 33 13.80 -18.19 10.77
C SER A 33 14.87 -19.08 10.11
N MET A 34 14.79 -20.40 10.31
CA MET A 34 15.70 -21.36 9.71
C MET A 34 15.24 -21.83 8.33
N VAL A 35 13.95 -21.63 8.02
CA VAL A 35 13.35 -21.92 6.73
C VAL A 35 13.97 -21.02 5.66
N GLN A 36 14.62 -21.62 4.66
CA GLN A 36 15.26 -20.86 3.59
C GLN A 36 14.29 -20.63 2.42
N PRO A 37 14.40 -19.51 1.67
CA PRO A 37 13.53 -19.22 0.53
C PRO A 37 13.53 -20.31 -0.57
N GLN A 38 14.65 -21.03 -0.72
CA GLN A 38 14.81 -22.12 -1.69
C GLN A 38 14.34 -23.49 -1.20
N ASP A 39 13.86 -23.60 0.05
CA ASP A 39 13.39 -24.88 0.58
C ASP A 39 12.01 -25.22 -0.01
N THR A 40 11.86 -26.44 -0.54
CA THR A 40 10.58 -26.98 -1.01
C THR A 40 9.89 -27.85 0.05
N GLU A 41 10.65 -28.29 1.05
CA GLU A 41 10.18 -29.10 2.16
C GLU A 41 10.73 -28.63 3.51
N PHE A 42 9.95 -28.80 4.58
CA PHE A 42 10.44 -28.60 5.94
C PHE A 42 11.40 -29.72 6.33
N LYS A 43 12.63 -29.32 6.65
CA LYS A 43 13.68 -30.18 7.17
C LYS A 43 13.51 -30.46 8.66
N GLU A 44 14.22 -31.48 9.13
CA GLU A 44 14.47 -31.65 10.56
C GLU A 44 15.51 -30.61 11.00
N TYR A 45 15.15 -29.72 11.94
CA TYR A 45 16.04 -28.70 12.47
C TYR A 45 16.64 -29.17 13.79
N GLU A 46 17.97 -29.34 13.82
CA GLU A 46 18.71 -29.78 15.00
C GLU A 46 19.23 -28.60 15.84
N PHE A 47 19.04 -28.67 17.16
CA PHE A 47 19.48 -27.66 18.11
C PHE A 47 20.20 -28.31 19.28
N LYS A 48 21.34 -27.76 19.70
CA LYS A 48 21.88 -28.04 21.04
C LYS A 48 20.92 -27.47 22.07
N ILE A 49 20.43 -28.30 22.99
CA ILE A 49 19.40 -27.89 23.96
C ILE A 49 19.87 -26.69 24.78
N LYS A 50 21.15 -26.66 25.18
CA LYS A 50 21.76 -25.55 25.92
C LYS A 50 21.64 -24.21 25.16
N ASP A 51 22.00 -24.21 23.87
CA ASP A 51 21.97 -23.00 23.04
C ASP A 51 20.54 -22.56 22.75
N PHE A 52 19.64 -23.52 22.56
CA PHE A 52 18.22 -23.24 22.34
C PHE A 52 17.56 -22.59 23.55
N ILE A 53 17.80 -23.13 24.76
CA ILE A 53 17.32 -22.55 26.02
C ILE A 53 17.86 -21.12 26.19
N ASN A 54 19.16 -20.92 25.93
CA ASN A 54 19.77 -19.59 26.01
C ASN A 54 19.15 -18.60 25.01
N LEU A 55 18.89 -19.02 23.76
CA LEU A 55 18.27 -18.20 22.73
C LEU A 55 16.84 -17.76 23.11
N LEU A 56 16.07 -18.66 23.73
CA LEU A 56 14.71 -18.36 24.20
C LEU A 56 14.70 -17.44 25.44
N GLY A 57 15.86 -17.07 25.98
CA GLY A 57 16.00 -16.23 27.17
C GLY A 57 15.65 -16.95 28.47
N LEU A 58 15.75 -18.29 28.47
CA LEU A 58 15.47 -19.13 29.62
C LEU A 58 16.76 -19.29 30.44
N GLN A 59 16.80 -18.74 31.65
CA GLN A 59 17.92 -18.89 32.58
C GLN A 59 17.56 -19.93 33.67
N GLY A 60 18.45 -20.88 33.96
CA GLY A 60 18.35 -21.83 35.07
C GLY A 60 18.23 -23.31 34.69
N GLN A 61 18.74 -24.20 35.57
CA GLN A 61 18.78 -25.66 35.35
C GLN A 61 17.40 -26.33 35.28
N SER A 62 16.37 -25.80 35.96
CA SER A 62 15.01 -26.36 35.97
C SER A 62 14.34 -26.34 34.59
N LYS A 63 14.91 -25.61 33.62
CA LYS A 63 14.31 -25.36 32.30
C LYS A 63 14.56 -26.50 31.30
N TYR A 64 15.58 -27.33 31.52
CA TYR A 64 15.81 -28.55 30.71
C TYR A 64 14.66 -29.55 30.86
N THR A 65 14.01 -29.60 32.03
CA THR A 65 12.84 -30.45 32.27
C THR A 65 11.53 -29.81 31.82
N GLU A 66 11.50 -28.47 31.66
CA GLU A 66 10.35 -27.73 31.11
C GLU A 66 10.24 -27.86 29.59
N LEU A 67 11.36 -27.86 28.86
CA LEU A 67 11.36 -27.86 27.39
C LEU A 67 10.56 -29.04 26.79
N PRO A 68 10.72 -30.30 27.25
CA PRO A 68 9.87 -31.41 26.80
C PRO A 68 8.38 -31.18 27.03
N LYS A 69 8.00 -30.53 28.14
CA LYS A 69 6.60 -30.19 28.42
C LYS A 69 6.09 -29.15 27.43
N ILE A 70 6.86 -28.08 27.20
CA ILE A 70 6.51 -27.02 26.24
C ILE A 70 6.36 -27.59 24.84
N THR A 71 7.31 -28.39 24.34
CA THR A 71 7.21 -28.98 23.00
C THR A 71 6.06 -29.97 22.87
N ARG A 72 5.72 -30.68 23.95
CA ARG A 72 4.59 -31.61 23.96
C ARG A 72 3.26 -30.86 23.87
N GLU A 73 3.09 -29.80 24.65
CA GLU A 73 1.88 -28.96 24.58
C GLU A 73 1.79 -28.24 23.23
N LEU A 74 2.91 -27.72 22.72
CA LEU A 74 2.97 -27.11 21.39
C LEU A 74 2.52 -28.07 20.28
N LYS A 75 2.96 -29.33 20.34
CA LYS A 75 2.59 -30.36 19.36
C LYS A 75 1.09 -30.69 19.39
N LYS A 76 0.45 -30.64 20.56
CA LYS A 76 -0.99 -30.91 20.71
C LYS A 76 -1.88 -29.77 20.21
N LYS A 77 -1.35 -28.56 20.10
CA LYS A 77 -2.12 -27.39 19.69
C LYS A 77 -2.42 -27.46 18.19
N VAL A 78 -3.72 -27.55 17.90
CA VAL A 78 -4.28 -27.46 16.55
C VAL A 78 -4.97 -26.10 16.41
N PHE A 79 -4.91 -25.53 15.22
CA PHE A 79 -5.62 -24.31 14.86
C PHE A 79 -6.17 -24.44 13.44
N ASP A 80 -7.15 -23.61 13.14
CA ASP A 80 -7.88 -23.66 11.89
C ASP A 80 -7.38 -22.56 10.94
N ILE A 81 -7.17 -22.93 9.68
CA ILE A 81 -6.91 -22.00 8.59
C ILE A 81 -8.06 -22.10 7.59
N THR A 82 -8.77 -20.99 7.40
CA THR A 82 -9.90 -20.92 6.47
C THR A 82 -9.42 -20.46 5.09
N GLU A 83 -9.78 -21.24 4.07
CA GLU A 83 -9.49 -21.00 2.66
C GLU A 83 -10.78 -21.06 1.84
N GLY A 84 -11.40 -19.91 1.60
CA GLY A 84 -12.68 -19.85 0.90
C GLY A 84 -13.77 -20.54 1.71
N THR A 85 -14.29 -21.65 1.21
CA THR A 85 -15.29 -22.50 1.88
C THR A 85 -14.67 -23.52 2.82
N ASP A 86 -13.39 -23.82 2.64
CA ASP A 86 -12.74 -24.95 3.28
C ASP A 86 -12.03 -24.50 4.55
N THR A 87 -11.99 -25.38 5.55
CA THR A 87 -11.25 -25.15 6.80
C THR A 87 -10.29 -26.31 7.02
N ILE A 88 -9.01 -25.96 7.12
CA ILE A 88 -7.93 -26.92 7.32
C ILE A 88 -7.49 -26.84 8.78
N GLN A 89 -7.49 -27.97 9.47
CA GLN A 89 -6.97 -28.08 10.83
C GLN A 89 -5.50 -28.48 10.80
N VAL A 90 -4.65 -27.63 11.36
CA VAL A 90 -3.19 -27.79 11.30
C VAL A 90 -2.58 -27.69 12.69
N SER A 91 -1.55 -28.50 12.94
CA SER A 91 -0.69 -28.38 14.13
C SER A 91 0.60 -27.65 13.80
N TRP A 92 1.33 -27.16 14.80
CA TRP A 92 2.59 -26.45 14.54
C TRP A 92 3.78 -27.37 14.22
N LEU A 93 3.82 -28.55 14.84
CA LEU A 93 4.97 -29.46 14.80
C LEU A 93 4.56 -30.84 14.31
N GLY A 94 5.14 -31.27 13.19
CA GLY A 94 5.02 -32.66 12.73
C GLY A 94 5.85 -33.62 13.60
N GLY A 95 7.03 -33.19 14.04
CA GLY A 95 8.00 -34.04 14.73
C GLY A 95 8.76 -33.32 15.85
N VAL A 96 8.98 -34.04 16.95
CA VAL A 96 9.84 -33.62 18.06
C VAL A 96 10.65 -34.84 18.49
N ARG A 97 11.98 -34.78 18.41
CA ARG A 97 12.88 -35.87 18.80
C ARG A 97 13.97 -35.34 19.73
N TYR A 98 14.18 -36.02 20.85
CA TYR A 98 15.23 -35.70 21.81
C TYR A 98 16.33 -36.78 21.73
N LYS A 99 17.53 -36.39 21.32
CA LYS A 99 18.73 -37.24 21.42
C LYS A 99 19.38 -36.99 22.78
N HIS A 100 18.84 -37.63 23.83
CA HIS A 100 19.21 -37.36 25.24
C HIS A 100 20.71 -37.49 25.53
N LYS A 101 21.38 -38.48 24.94
CA LYS A 101 22.82 -38.71 25.13
C LYS A 101 23.69 -37.57 24.56
N GLU A 102 23.22 -36.94 23.49
CA GLU A 102 23.95 -35.89 22.76
C GLU A 102 23.52 -34.49 23.20
N GLY A 103 22.43 -34.37 23.97
CA GLY A 103 21.86 -33.08 24.36
C GLY A 103 21.28 -32.30 23.17
N ILE A 104 20.76 -33.02 22.16
CA ILE A 104 20.22 -32.44 20.92
C ILE A 104 18.69 -32.57 20.89
N LEU A 105 18.04 -31.48 20.50
CA LEU A 105 16.62 -31.39 20.18
C LEU A 105 16.45 -31.25 18.67
N ILE A 106 15.60 -32.08 18.09
CA ILE A 106 15.24 -32.03 16.67
C ILE A 106 13.76 -31.67 16.57
N LEU A 107 13.46 -30.64 15.80
CA LEU A 107 12.10 -30.14 15.58
C LEU A 107 11.79 -30.12 14.09
N GLN A 108 10.56 -30.47 13.73
CA GLN A 108 10.07 -30.39 12.35
C GLN A 108 8.71 -29.70 12.34
N LEU A 109 8.57 -28.70 11.48
CA LEU A 109 7.28 -28.04 11.21
C LEU A 109 6.33 -29.02 10.51
N GLU A 110 5.04 -28.87 10.79
CA GLU A 110 3.99 -29.68 10.16
C GLU A 110 3.92 -29.40 8.65
N LYS A 111 3.65 -30.42 7.82
CA LYS A 111 3.77 -30.33 6.35
C LYS A 111 2.68 -29.47 5.71
N ASN A 112 1.48 -29.40 6.28
CA ASN A 112 0.41 -28.54 5.78
C ASN A 112 0.68 -27.05 6.06
N LEU A 113 1.71 -26.70 6.84
CA LEU A 113 2.19 -25.31 6.95
C LEU A 113 2.99 -24.84 5.73
N LYS A 114 3.40 -25.73 4.82
CA LYS A 114 4.26 -25.38 3.67
C LYS A 114 3.71 -24.20 2.86
N PRO A 115 2.42 -24.16 2.45
CA PRO A 115 1.87 -23.05 1.66
C PRO A 115 1.94 -21.68 2.36
N TYR A 116 2.16 -21.68 3.67
CA TYR A 116 2.11 -20.48 4.51
C TYR A 116 3.47 -20.00 4.98
N MET A 117 4.54 -20.75 4.73
CA MET A 117 5.91 -20.46 5.17
C MET A 117 6.99 -20.72 4.10
N LEU A 118 6.70 -21.55 3.09
CA LEU A 118 7.57 -21.83 1.94
C LEU A 118 7.01 -21.21 0.68
N GLU A 119 7.89 -20.93 -0.28
CA GLU A 119 7.53 -20.47 -1.64
C GLU A 119 6.55 -19.29 -1.66
N LEU A 120 6.64 -18.43 -0.65
CA LEU A 120 5.76 -17.28 -0.49
C LEU A 120 6.06 -16.23 -1.55
N ASN A 121 5.21 -16.17 -2.58
CA ASN A 121 5.36 -15.22 -3.69
C ASN A 121 4.57 -13.92 -3.48
N THR A 122 3.48 -13.96 -2.70
CA THR A 122 2.60 -12.81 -2.47
C THR A 122 2.12 -12.76 -1.03
N LEU A 123 1.79 -11.55 -0.55
CA LEU A 123 1.14 -11.31 0.75
C LEU A 123 1.81 -12.03 1.93
N TYR A 124 3.11 -11.80 2.10
CA TYR A 124 3.88 -12.27 3.24
C TYR A 124 4.53 -11.10 3.98
N THR A 125 4.98 -11.38 5.19
CA THR A 125 5.71 -10.42 6.02
C THR A 125 7.02 -11.05 6.46
N SER A 126 8.09 -10.27 6.34
CA SER A 126 9.41 -10.63 6.83
C SER A 126 9.90 -9.64 7.89
N TYR A 127 10.61 -10.15 8.90
CA TYR A 127 11.20 -9.33 9.96
C TYR A 127 12.34 -10.05 10.67
N LYS A 128 13.21 -9.29 11.35
CA LYS A 128 14.34 -9.85 12.12
C LYS A 128 13.83 -10.56 13.38
N LEU A 129 14.30 -11.78 13.62
CA LEU A 129 13.92 -12.62 14.77
C LEU A 129 14.18 -11.91 16.11
N GLN A 130 15.26 -11.14 16.21
CA GLN A 130 15.59 -10.36 17.43
C GLN A 130 14.47 -9.43 17.91
N ASN A 131 13.65 -8.90 17.00
CA ASN A 131 12.53 -8.02 17.36
C ASN A 131 11.52 -8.78 18.23
N ILE A 132 11.39 -10.09 18.03
CA ILE A 132 10.47 -10.93 18.80
C ILE A 132 11.10 -11.51 20.06
N LEU A 133 12.36 -11.95 19.99
CA LEU A 133 13.02 -12.64 21.13
C LEU A 133 13.05 -11.78 22.40
N ASN A 134 13.06 -10.46 22.25
CA ASN A 134 13.08 -9.51 23.37
C ASN A 134 11.69 -9.22 23.98
N LEU A 135 10.62 -9.62 23.30
CA LEU A 135 9.25 -9.43 23.77
C LEU A 135 8.92 -10.42 24.89
N LYS A 136 8.22 -9.93 25.91
CA LYS A 136 7.86 -10.67 27.12
C LYS A 136 6.38 -11.04 27.15
N SER A 137 5.52 -10.25 26.53
CA SER A 137 4.08 -10.54 26.43
C SER A 137 3.74 -11.32 25.18
N LYS A 138 2.93 -12.38 25.32
CA LYS A 138 2.44 -13.19 24.19
C LYS A 138 1.62 -12.35 23.20
N TYR A 139 0.94 -11.32 23.73
CA TYR A 139 0.13 -10.40 22.95
C TYR A 139 0.99 -9.42 22.17
N SER A 140 2.10 -8.96 22.74
CA SER A 140 3.02 -8.05 22.04
C SER A 140 3.66 -8.71 20.82
N ILE A 141 3.96 -10.00 20.89
CA ILE A 141 4.47 -10.77 19.75
C ILE A 141 3.43 -10.82 18.63
N ARG A 142 2.19 -11.21 18.94
CA ARG A 142 1.11 -11.27 17.96
C ARG A 142 0.80 -9.90 17.36
N LEU A 143 0.70 -8.87 18.19
CA LEU A 143 0.40 -7.51 17.72
C LEU A 143 1.54 -6.96 16.85
N TYR A 144 2.80 -7.27 17.17
CA TYR A 144 3.92 -6.94 16.31
C TYR A 144 3.76 -7.54 14.90
N GLU A 145 3.47 -8.84 14.78
CA GLU A 145 3.30 -9.48 13.47
C GLU A 145 2.15 -8.86 12.68
N ILE A 146 1.01 -8.61 13.34
CA ILE A 146 -0.20 -8.03 12.73
C ILE A 146 0.07 -6.60 12.22
N LEU A 147 0.75 -5.79 13.02
CA LEU A 147 1.07 -4.41 12.64
C LEU A 147 2.18 -4.38 11.59
N LYS A 148 3.20 -5.24 11.72
CA LYS A 148 4.30 -5.34 10.74
C LYS A 148 3.77 -5.73 9.36
N SER A 149 2.79 -6.63 9.27
CA SER A 149 2.16 -7.01 8.00
C SER A 149 1.35 -5.90 7.34
N ASN A 150 0.96 -4.88 8.10
CA ASN A 150 0.22 -3.71 7.61
C ASN A 150 1.08 -2.43 7.60
N LEU A 151 2.39 -2.53 7.83
CA LEU A 151 3.30 -1.38 7.89
C LEU A 151 3.26 -0.56 6.59
N PHE A 152 3.12 -1.22 5.44
CA PHE A 152 3.05 -0.54 4.14
C PHE A 152 1.85 0.40 3.99
N LYS A 153 0.75 0.15 4.71
CA LYS A 153 -0.43 1.02 4.72
C LYS A 153 -0.25 2.20 5.69
N GLY A 154 0.67 2.10 6.64
CA GLY A 154 0.85 3.04 7.75
C GLY A 154 -0.30 3.04 8.78
N GLN A 155 -1.48 2.55 8.42
CA GLN A 155 -2.64 2.45 9.31
C GLN A 155 -3.49 1.22 9.01
N ILE A 156 -4.18 0.71 10.04
CA ILE A 156 -5.17 -0.37 9.90
C ILE A 156 -6.27 -0.20 10.94
N THR A 157 -7.52 -0.44 10.55
CA THR A 157 -8.65 -0.56 11.46
C THR A 157 -9.00 -2.04 11.64
N ILE A 158 -9.10 -2.51 12.87
CA ILE A 158 -9.43 -3.89 13.22
C ILE A 158 -10.62 -3.89 14.17
N GLU A 159 -11.59 -4.78 13.96
CA GLU A 159 -12.68 -4.97 14.91
C GLU A 159 -12.15 -5.50 16.25
N LEU A 160 -12.73 -5.07 17.36
CA LEU A 160 -12.29 -5.49 18.68
C LEU A 160 -12.35 -7.02 18.86
N GLU A 161 -13.37 -7.67 18.33
CA GLU A 161 -13.53 -9.12 18.46
C GLU A 161 -12.55 -9.88 17.55
N GLU A 162 -12.32 -9.39 16.34
CA GLU A 162 -11.29 -9.91 15.44
C GLU A 162 -9.89 -9.79 16.08
N LEU A 163 -9.56 -8.64 16.67
CA LEU A 163 -8.28 -8.45 17.34
C LEU A 163 -8.06 -9.44 18.49
N LYS A 164 -9.09 -9.71 19.30
CA LYS A 164 -9.01 -10.71 20.37
C LYS A 164 -8.76 -12.11 19.81
N ASN A 165 -9.42 -12.46 18.70
CA ASN A 165 -9.23 -13.73 18.02
C ASN A 165 -7.81 -13.88 17.48
N MET A 166 -7.29 -12.88 16.77
CA MET A 166 -5.93 -12.90 16.22
C MET A 166 -4.86 -12.98 17.31
N THR A 167 -5.05 -12.28 18.43
CA THR A 167 -4.10 -12.24 19.55
C THR A 167 -4.24 -13.39 20.55
N GLY A 168 -5.25 -14.25 20.40
CA GLY A 168 -5.54 -15.34 21.33
C GLY A 168 -6.04 -14.86 22.70
N ALA A 169 -6.58 -13.64 22.79
CA ALA A 169 -7.11 -13.05 24.03
C ALA A 169 -8.54 -13.56 24.34
N LYS A 170 -8.69 -14.89 24.49
CA LYS A 170 -9.99 -15.58 24.64
C LYS A 170 -10.47 -15.71 26.10
N GLU A 171 -9.66 -15.32 27.08
CA GLU A 171 -10.03 -15.44 28.49
C GLU A 171 -11.24 -14.55 28.81
N LYS A 172 -12.15 -15.03 29.68
CA LYS A 172 -13.34 -14.27 30.10
C LYS A 172 -13.01 -12.88 30.62
N ALA A 173 -11.84 -12.68 31.22
CA ALA A 173 -11.36 -11.37 31.67
C ALA A 173 -11.27 -10.34 30.53
N TYR A 174 -11.02 -10.75 29.29
CA TYR A 174 -10.93 -9.87 28.11
C TYR A 174 -12.28 -9.55 27.47
N SER A 175 -13.39 -10.04 28.03
CA SER A 175 -14.73 -9.51 27.71
C SER A 175 -14.82 -8.02 28.07
N ILE A 176 -14.10 -7.59 29.11
CA ILE A 176 -13.99 -6.20 29.54
C ILE A 176 -12.92 -5.50 28.70
N TYR A 177 -13.34 -4.50 27.91
CA TYR A 177 -12.43 -3.74 27.05
C TYR A 177 -11.23 -3.14 27.81
N ASN A 178 -11.43 -2.66 29.04
CA ASN A 178 -10.35 -2.10 29.85
C ASN A 178 -9.19 -3.09 30.10
N ASN A 179 -9.49 -4.38 30.21
CA ASN A 179 -8.47 -5.43 30.35
C ASN A 179 -7.71 -5.64 29.04
N VAL A 180 -8.39 -5.59 27.90
CA VAL A 180 -7.75 -5.63 26.57
C VAL A 180 -6.83 -4.41 26.42
N LYS A 181 -7.35 -3.21 26.71
CA LYS A 181 -6.57 -1.98 26.63
C LYS A 181 -5.30 -2.03 27.50
N SER A 182 -5.45 -2.35 28.78
CA SER A 182 -4.31 -2.34 29.71
C SER A 182 -3.30 -3.47 29.47
N LYS A 183 -3.76 -4.71 29.30
CA LYS A 183 -2.87 -5.90 29.25
C LYS A 183 -2.39 -6.27 27.86
N VAL A 184 -3.14 -5.90 26.81
CA VAL A 184 -2.82 -6.23 25.41
C VAL A 184 -2.23 -4.99 24.74
N LEU A 185 -3.01 -3.91 24.62
CA LEU A 185 -2.64 -2.74 23.81
C LEU A 185 -1.51 -1.93 24.45
N MET A 186 -1.70 -1.42 25.66
CA MET A 186 -0.72 -0.57 26.35
C MET A 186 0.59 -1.31 26.62
N GLN A 187 0.51 -2.58 27.02
CA GLN A 187 1.69 -3.42 27.20
C GLN A 187 2.47 -3.60 25.89
N ALA A 188 1.77 -3.89 24.78
CA ALA A 188 2.40 -4.01 23.47
C ALA A 188 2.97 -2.69 22.97
N GLN A 189 2.28 -1.58 23.15
CA GLN A 189 2.76 -0.24 22.77
C GLN A 189 4.09 0.09 23.46
N LYS A 190 4.19 -0.17 24.77
CA LYS A 190 5.43 0.01 25.54
C LYS A 190 6.54 -0.93 25.08
N GLU A 191 6.24 -2.20 24.85
CA GLU A 191 7.26 -3.16 24.43
C GLU A 191 7.77 -2.91 23.00
N LEU A 192 6.88 -2.61 22.05
CA LEU A 192 7.25 -2.39 20.66
C LEU A 192 8.10 -1.12 20.50
N SER A 193 7.65 0.00 21.07
CA SER A 193 8.42 1.26 21.06
C SER A 193 9.83 1.10 21.64
N SER A 194 9.97 0.33 22.73
CA SER A 194 11.27 0.15 23.40
C SER A 194 12.15 -0.94 22.80
N LYS A 195 11.60 -1.97 22.16
CA LYS A 195 12.37 -3.20 21.81
C LYS A 195 12.37 -3.59 20.35
N THR A 196 11.49 -3.05 19.51
CA THR A 196 11.39 -3.43 18.10
C THR A 196 11.67 -2.27 17.15
N ASP A 197 11.65 -2.58 15.86
CA ASP A 197 11.82 -1.67 14.73
C ASP A 197 10.56 -0.85 14.39
N ILE A 198 9.42 -1.16 15.04
CA ILE A 198 8.16 -0.44 14.85
C ILE A 198 7.59 0.03 16.18
N SER A 199 6.82 1.11 16.12
CA SER A 199 5.95 1.59 17.19
C SER A 199 4.56 1.82 16.64
N PHE A 200 3.58 1.99 17.51
CA PHE A 200 2.23 2.31 17.08
C PHE A 200 1.51 3.20 18.08
N GLU A 201 0.56 3.96 17.56
CA GLU A 201 -0.49 4.64 18.32
C GLU A 201 -1.84 4.04 17.91
N PHE A 202 -2.87 4.22 18.73
CA PHE A 202 -4.21 3.74 18.40
C PHE A 202 -5.32 4.67 18.86
N GLU A 203 -6.40 4.67 18.09
CA GLU A 203 -7.64 5.39 18.37
C GLU A 203 -8.80 4.41 18.55
N GLU A 204 -9.71 4.76 19.47
CA GLU A 204 -10.91 3.97 19.78
C GLU A 204 -12.08 4.43 18.93
N ILE A 205 -12.61 3.54 18.10
CA ILE A 205 -13.85 3.78 17.36
C ILE A 205 -15.01 3.21 18.19
N LYS A 206 -15.99 4.08 18.48
CA LYS A 206 -17.13 3.76 19.35
C LYS A 206 -18.42 3.74 18.55
N THR A 207 -19.28 2.79 18.89
CA THR A 207 -20.69 2.77 18.46
C THR A 207 -21.53 2.92 19.72
N GLY A 208 -22.10 4.12 19.91
CA GLY A 208 -22.70 4.51 21.19
C GLY A 208 -21.65 4.59 22.30
N ARG A 209 -21.85 3.84 23.39
CA ARG A 209 -20.92 3.80 24.53
C ARG A 209 -19.83 2.72 24.40
N LYS A 210 -19.99 1.77 23.47
CA LYS A 210 -19.10 0.60 23.34
C LYS A 210 -18.03 0.86 22.29
N VAL A 211 -16.79 0.49 22.60
CA VAL A 211 -15.70 0.43 21.62
C VAL A 211 -15.93 -0.79 20.73
N THR A 212 -16.07 -0.56 19.43
CA THR A 212 -16.34 -1.59 18.41
C THR A 212 -15.11 -1.90 17.58
N SER A 213 -14.26 -0.90 17.32
CA SER A 213 -13.06 -1.09 16.50
C SER A 213 -11.90 -0.24 17.01
N LEU A 214 -10.69 -0.62 16.62
CA LEU A 214 -9.46 0.07 16.96
C LEU A 214 -8.74 0.43 15.67
N LYS A 215 -8.39 1.71 15.53
CA LYS A 215 -7.58 2.20 14.42
C LYS A 215 -6.15 2.36 14.88
N PHE A 216 -5.24 1.63 14.27
CA PHE A 216 -3.81 1.67 14.56
C PHE A 216 -3.08 2.55 13.56
N TYR A 217 -2.14 3.34 14.05
CA TYR A 217 -1.18 4.12 13.28
C TYR A 217 0.21 3.56 13.55
N ILE A 218 0.91 3.11 12.51
CA ILE A 218 2.14 2.34 12.61
C ILE A 218 3.30 3.22 12.13
N SER A 219 4.37 3.29 12.92
CA SER A 219 5.57 4.08 12.63
C SER A 219 6.82 3.22 12.72
N THR A 220 7.85 3.56 11.95
CA THR A 220 9.17 2.92 12.05
C THR A 220 10.04 3.65 13.07
N ASN A 221 10.72 2.89 13.94
CA ASN A 221 11.63 3.45 14.92
C ASN A 221 12.99 3.72 14.27
N LYS A 222 13.18 4.93 13.74
CA LYS A 222 14.40 5.35 13.01
C LYS A 222 15.70 5.16 13.82
N THR A 223 15.65 5.28 15.15
CA THR A 223 16.83 5.22 16.03
C THR A 223 17.46 3.82 16.18
N LYS A 224 16.83 2.75 15.67
CA LYS A 224 17.40 1.39 15.65
C LYS A 224 17.81 0.91 14.25
N ASN A 225 17.62 1.74 13.22
CA ASN A 225 17.83 1.37 11.82
C ASN A 225 19.22 1.75 11.29
N MET A 226 20.17 2.20 12.12
CA MET A 226 21.53 2.53 11.64
C MET A 226 22.47 1.33 11.47
N ALA A 227 22.00 0.10 11.68
CA ALA A 227 22.72 -1.11 11.28
C ALA A 227 21.78 -2.03 10.48
N ASN A 228 21.98 -2.03 9.16
CA ASN A 228 21.43 -2.98 8.19
C ASN A 228 20.02 -2.62 7.71
N GLU A 229 19.92 -1.58 6.89
CA GLU A 229 18.95 -1.50 5.80
C GLU A 229 19.32 -2.54 4.74
N GLU A 230 18.76 -3.74 4.87
CA GLU A 230 18.61 -4.73 3.81
C GLU A 230 17.61 -5.79 4.33
N ALA A 231 16.32 -5.45 4.26
CA ALA A 231 15.17 -6.38 4.22
C ALA A 231 13.87 -5.56 4.14
N CYS A 232 13.71 -4.81 3.06
CA CYS A 232 12.39 -4.45 2.54
C CYS A 232 12.38 -4.86 1.07
N THR A 233 12.24 -6.15 0.82
CA THR A 233 11.78 -6.68 -0.46
C THR A 233 10.39 -7.25 -0.22
N THR A 234 9.38 -6.39 -0.22
CA THR A 234 8.11 -6.81 -0.84
C THR A 234 8.35 -6.64 -2.34
N LEU A 235 8.78 -7.73 -2.98
CA LEU A 235 8.67 -7.86 -4.41
C LEU A 235 7.25 -7.44 -4.81
N GLU A 236 7.23 -6.53 -5.77
CA GLU A 236 6.12 -6.34 -6.69
C GLU A 236 5.51 -7.70 -7.04
N CYS A 237 4.19 -7.72 -7.13
CA CYS A 237 3.41 -8.87 -7.54
C CYS A 237 4.09 -9.60 -8.71
N LYS A 238 4.60 -10.82 -8.48
CA LYS A 238 4.92 -11.75 -9.57
C LYS A 238 3.62 -12.20 -10.22
N SER A 239 3.10 -11.37 -11.09
CA SER A 239 2.22 -11.76 -12.17
C SER A 239 3.12 -12.14 -13.35
N THR A 240 3.18 -13.44 -13.67
CA THR A 240 3.51 -13.99 -14.99
C THR A 240 4.78 -13.47 -15.70
N ASN A 241 5.82 -14.30 -15.65
CA ASN A 241 7.05 -14.21 -16.46
C ASN A 241 6.74 -14.21 -17.98
N LYS A 242 6.48 -13.03 -18.55
CA LYS A 242 6.67 -12.65 -19.97
C LYS A 242 6.47 -11.15 -20.21
N GLU A 243 5.73 -10.44 -19.35
CA GLU A 243 5.40 -9.01 -19.54
C GLU A 243 6.45 -8.02 -18.97
N GLU A 244 7.18 -8.36 -17.90
CA GLU A 244 8.09 -7.43 -17.20
C GLU A 244 9.37 -7.05 -17.98
N LYS A 245 9.83 -7.90 -18.91
CA LYS A 245 10.93 -7.52 -19.81
C LYS A 245 10.49 -6.44 -20.80
N SER A 246 9.23 -6.47 -21.22
CA SER A 246 8.67 -5.48 -22.15
C SER A 246 8.49 -4.12 -21.46
N SER A 247 7.96 -4.09 -20.24
CA SER A 247 7.69 -2.82 -19.53
C SER A 247 8.96 -2.05 -19.16
N THR A 248 10.03 -2.74 -18.75
CA THR A 248 11.32 -2.11 -18.43
C THR A 248 12.04 -1.58 -19.67
N GLU A 249 11.99 -2.32 -20.80
CA GLU A 249 12.49 -1.84 -22.08
C GLU A 249 11.72 -0.61 -22.59
N LEU A 250 10.40 -0.59 -22.45
CA LEU A 250 9.55 0.54 -22.84
C LEU A 250 9.86 1.79 -22.01
N ILE A 251 10.05 1.65 -20.69
CA ILE A 251 10.42 2.78 -19.81
C ILE A 251 11.79 3.36 -20.23
N ASN A 252 12.76 2.51 -20.56
CA ASN A 252 14.07 2.97 -21.03
C ASN A 252 13.98 3.65 -22.41
N LYS A 253 13.14 3.14 -23.32
CA LYS A 253 12.86 3.79 -24.61
C LYS A 253 12.25 5.18 -24.41
N VAL A 254 11.27 5.32 -23.52
CA VAL A 254 10.65 6.61 -23.19
C VAL A 254 11.69 7.58 -22.63
N LYS A 255 12.54 7.15 -21.69
CA LYS A 255 13.62 7.99 -21.16
C LYS A 255 14.58 8.51 -22.24
N ASN A 256 14.89 7.70 -23.24
CA ASN A 256 15.79 8.09 -24.33
C ASN A 256 15.17 9.08 -25.33
N ILE A 257 13.85 9.29 -25.32
CA ILE A 257 13.17 10.26 -26.20
C ILE A 257 13.39 11.69 -25.71
N PHE A 258 13.49 11.89 -24.39
CA PHE A 258 13.61 13.22 -23.80
C PHE A 258 15.08 13.63 -23.69
N LYS A 259 15.38 14.86 -24.11
CA LYS A 259 16.71 15.48 -23.90
C LYS A 259 17.00 15.82 -22.44
N GLU A 260 15.96 15.90 -21.61
CA GLU A 260 16.06 16.22 -20.18
C GLU A 260 16.04 14.95 -19.33
N ASN A 261 16.69 15.00 -18.16
CA ASN A 261 16.71 13.87 -17.23
C ASN A 261 15.35 13.70 -16.54
N ILE A 262 14.59 12.69 -16.96
CA ILE A 262 13.28 12.34 -16.40
C ILE A 262 13.40 11.17 -15.41
N THR A 263 12.64 11.23 -14.31
CA THR A 263 12.59 10.15 -13.32
C THR A 263 11.86 8.92 -13.85
N VAL A 264 12.13 7.74 -13.25
CA VAL A 264 11.45 6.49 -13.63
C VAL A 264 9.93 6.60 -13.49
N LEU A 265 9.47 7.30 -12.46
CA LEU A 265 8.05 7.47 -12.16
C LEU A 265 7.35 8.35 -13.20
N GLU A 266 7.99 9.44 -13.62
CA GLU A 266 7.47 10.34 -14.65
C GLU A 266 7.40 9.64 -16.01
N ALA A 267 8.44 8.88 -16.38
CA ALA A 267 8.42 8.08 -17.61
C ALA A 267 7.29 7.03 -17.62
N LYS A 268 7.03 6.41 -16.47
CA LYS A 268 5.90 5.47 -16.30
C LYS A 268 4.55 6.17 -16.45
N PHE A 269 4.41 7.37 -15.91
CA PHE A 269 3.17 8.17 -16.02
C PHE A 269 2.91 8.64 -17.46
N ILE A 270 3.95 9.04 -18.19
CA ILE A 270 3.85 9.39 -19.62
C ILE A 270 3.43 8.16 -20.45
N LEU A 271 4.01 7.00 -20.17
CA LEU A 271 3.66 5.75 -20.86
C LEU A 271 2.21 5.33 -20.59
N ASP A 272 1.74 5.47 -19.36
CA ASP A 272 0.36 5.16 -18.94
C ASP A 272 -0.64 6.10 -19.62
N THR A 273 -0.35 7.40 -19.63
CA THR A 273 -1.19 8.41 -20.31
C THR A 273 -1.25 8.21 -21.83
N ALA A 274 -0.18 7.74 -22.45
CA ALA A 274 -0.13 7.40 -23.88
C ALA A 274 -0.68 6.00 -24.21
N LYS A 275 -1.24 5.25 -23.24
CA LYS A 275 -1.72 3.86 -23.41
C LYS A 275 -0.68 2.94 -24.06
N SER A 276 0.59 3.08 -23.67
CA SER A 276 1.73 2.30 -24.19
C SER A 276 2.13 2.54 -25.66
N ASP A 277 1.61 3.59 -26.32
CA ASP A 277 2.03 3.95 -27.68
C ASP A 277 3.20 4.95 -27.67
N ILE A 278 4.38 4.48 -28.10
CA ILE A 278 5.61 5.30 -28.14
C ILE A 278 5.56 6.35 -29.25
N ASN A 279 4.84 6.09 -30.35
CA ASN A 279 4.82 7.01 -31.48
C ASN A 279 4.10 8.31 -31.13
N ILE A 280 3.01 8.20 -30.36
CA ILE A 280 2.28 9.35 -29.82
C ILE A 280 3.20 10.19 -28.93
N ILE A 281 4.01 9.55 -28.08
CA ILE A 281 4.98 10.24 -27.21
C ILE A 281 6.01 11.01 -28.06
N LYS A 282 6.53 10.39 -29.13
CA LYS A 282 7.49 11.05 -30.01
C LYS A 282 6.88 12.25 -30.74
N GLU A 283 5.69 12.08 -31.31
CA GLU A 283 4.95 13.13 -32.03
C GLU A 283 4.65 14.33 -31.11
N LYS A 284 4.12 14.09 -29.90
CA LYS A 284 3.80 15.19 -28.98
C LYS A 284 5.06 15.83 -28.40
N TYR A 285 6.15 15.08 -28.20
CA TYR A 285 7.42 15.64 -27.77
C TYR A 285 8.01 16.61 -28.81
N ASP A 286 7.90 16.30 -30.10
CA ASP A 286 8.37 17.19 -31.17
C ASP A 286 7.63 18.54 -31.15
N ILE A 287 6.33 18.54 -30.80
CA ILE A 287 5.53 19.77 -30.64
C ILE A 287 5.97 20.54 -29.39
N VAL A 288 6.11 19.85 -28.24
CA VAL A 288 6.51 20.48 -26.97
C VAL A 288 7.93 21.05 -27.05
N SER A 289 8.85 20.39 -27.75
CA SER A 289 10.24 20.87 -27.94
C SER A 289 10.32 22.15 -28.79
N GLN A 290 9.28 22.51 -29.55
CA GLN A 290 9.23 23.74 -30.35
C GLN A 290 8.62 24.92 -29.58
N MET A 291 8.09 24.71 -28.38
CA MET A 291 7.48 25.76 -27.57
C MET A 291 8.54 26.67 -26.95
N LYS A 292 8.36 27.99 -27.03
CA LYS A 292 9.33 28.98 -26.56
C LYS A 292 9.43 29.11 -25.03
N LYS A 293 8.42 28.67 -24.28
CA LYS A 293 8.39 28.76 -22.81
C LYS A 293 7.61 27.57 -22.23
N VAL A 294 8.30 26.76 -21.42
CA VAL A 294 7.74 25.57 -20.78
C VAL A 294 8.23 25.54 -19.34
N ASP A 295 7.32 25.56 -18.36
CA ASP A 295 7.67 25.58 -16.92
C ASP A 295 7.98 24.16 -16.40
N SER A 296 7.38 23.13 -16.98
CA SER A 296 7.69 21.71 -16.72
C SER A 296 7.40 20.86 -17.96
N VAL A 297 8.44 20.27 -18.55
CA VAL A 297 8.33 19.48 -19.77
C VAL A 297 7.41 18.28 -19.60
N VAL A 298 7.46 17.61 -18.45
CA VAL A 298 6.61 16.44 -18.13
C VAL A 298 5.14 16.83 -18.03
N ALA A 299 4.83 17.92 -17.31
CA ALA A 299 3.45 18.37 -17.15
C ALA A 299 2.83 18.80 -18.48
N THR A 300 3.58 19.55 -19.29
CA THR A 300 3.15 19.97 -20.63
C THR A 300 3.00 18.78 -21.58
N MET A 301 3.84 17.76 -21.45
CA MET A 301 3.73 16.52 -22.23
C MET A 301 2.45 15.74 -21.90
N ILE A 302 2.12 15.60 -20.62
CA ILE A 302 0.88 14.96 -20.17
C ILE A 302 -0.35 15.73 -20.70
N ASP A 303 -0.30 17.06 -20.65
CA ASP A 303 -1.39 17.90 -21.16
C ASP A 303 -1.51 17.78 -22.70
N ALA A 304 -0.38 17.71 -23.41
CA ALA A 304 -0.34 17.54 -24.85
C ALA A 304 -0.94 16.22 -25.33
N ILE A 305 -0.70 15.12 -24.59
CA ILE A 305 -1.30 13.81 -24.85
C ILE A 305 -2.81 13.84 -24.54
N ARG A 306 -3.21 14.42 -23.41
CA ARG A 306 -4.63 14.46 -22.99
C ARG A 306 -5.52 15.30 -23.89
N LYS A 307 -4.99 16.42 -24.40
CA LYS A 307 -5.72 17.37 -25.25
C LYS A 307 -5.40 17.21 -26.74
N ASP A 308 -4.68 16.16 -27.10
CA ASP A 308 -4.29 15.82 -28.48
C ASP A 308 -3.76 17.03 -29.27
N TYR A 309 -2.68 17.62 -28.78
CA TYR A 309 -2.08 18.81 -29.40
C TYR A 309 -1.70 18.50 -30.85
N GLN A 310 -2.11 19.36 -31.77
CA GLN A 310 -1.78 19.25 -33.19
C GLN A 310 -0.64 20.19 -33.53
N ALA A 311 0.16 19.82 -34.54
CA ALA A 311 1.22 20.69 -35.03
C ALA A 311 0.63 22.06 -35.42
N PRO A 312 1.32 23.17 -35.11
CA PRO A 312 0.84 24.49 -35.49
C PRO A 312 0.70 24.52 -37.01
N LYS A 313 -0.55 24.62 -37.51
CA LYS A 313 -0.80 24.89 -38.91
C LYS A 313 -0.06 26.18 -39.21
N GLY A 314 0.89 26.13 -40.16
CA GLY A 314 1.63 27.31 -40.58
C GLY A 314 0.65 28.44 -40.83
N LYS A 315 1.03 29.67 -40.48
CA LYS A 315 0.21 30.84 -40.80
C LYS A 315 -0.03 30.83 -42.31
N GLU A 316 -1.19 30.36 -42.76
CA GLU A 316 -1.72 30.82 -44.02
C GLU A 316 -1.73 32.34 -43.88
N LYS A 317 -1.23 33.04 -44.90
CA LYS A 317 -1.47 34.48 -44.98
C LYS A 317 -2.98 34.63 -45.06
N VAL A 318 -3.62 34.82 -43.91
CA VAL A 318 -4.93 35.46 -43.87
C VAL A 318 -4.69 36.77 -44.58
N GLY A 319 -5.35 36.97 -45.72
CA GLY A 319 -5.37 38.28 -46.36
C GLY A 319 -5.65 39.33 -45.31
N SER A 320 -5.02 40.49 -45.44
CA SER A 320 -5.33 41.64 -44.59
C SER A 320 -6.85 41.73 -44.42
N PHE A 321 -7.33 41.99 -43.21
CA PHE A 321 -8.73 41.98 -42.75
C PHE A 321 -9.67 42.99 -43.48
N ASN A 322 -9.37 43.37 -44.71
CA ASN A 322 -10.10 44.33 -45.52
C ASN A 322 -10.89 43.65 -46.66
N ASP A 323 -11.51 42.51 -46.40
CA ASP A 323 -12.41 41.84 -47.37
C ASP A 323 -13.87 42.30 -47.20
N TYR A 324 -14.06 43.52 -46.71
CA TYR A 324 -15.35 44.20 -46.64
C TYR A 324 -15.25 45.47 -47.47
N ASP A 325 -16.20 45.70 -48.38
CA ASP A 325 -16.35 47.00 -49.03
C ASP A 325 -16.52 48.07 -47.95
N GLN A 326 -15.62 49.04 -47.93
CA GLN A 326 -15.76 50.20 -47.06
C GLN A 326 -17.10 50.87 -47.35
N ARG A 327 -17.90 51.12 -46.31
CA ARG A 327 -19.16 51.83 -46.43
C ARG A 327 -18.91 53.18 -47.10
N ASN A 328 -19.37 53.31 -48.34
CA ASN A 328 -19.34 54.57 -49.06
C ASN A 328 -20.56 55.38 -48.61
N TYR A 329 -20.34 56.44 -47.85
CA TYR A 329 -21.40 57.29 -47.35
C TYR A 329 -21.64 58.42 -48.35
N ASP A 330 -22.87 58.53 -48.85
CA ASP A 330 -23.30 59.75 -49.52
C ASP A 330 -23.52 60.83 -48.46
N LEU A 331 -22.53 61.72 -48.32
CA LEU A 331 -22.56 62.79 -47.33
C LEU A 331 -23.77 63.72 -47.53
N ASN A 332 -24.25 63.89 -48.76
CA ASN A 332 -25.39 64.76 -49.03
C ASN A 332 -26.69 64.14 -48.52
N ASP A 333 -26.88 62.83 -48.68
CA ASP A 333 -28.05 62.09 -48.18
C ASP A 333 -28.08 62.05 -46.65
N LEU A 334 -26.92 61.87 -46.01
CA LEU A 334 -26.79 61.95 -44.55
C LEU A 334 -27.07 63.35 -44.01
N GLU A 335 -26.55 64.40 -44.68
CA GLU A 335 -26.78 65.79 -44.30
C GLU A 335 -28.27 66.16 -44.41
N ARG A 336 -28.94 65.74 -45.48
CA ARG A 336 -30.40 65.90 -45.65
C ARG A 336 -31.20 65.24 -44.53
N LYS A 337 -30.84 64.00 -44.16
CA LYS A 337 -31.47 63.26 -43.05
C LYS A 337 -31.23 63.90 -41.69
N LEU A 338 -30.01 64.42 -41.47
CA LEU A 338 -29.64 65.05 -40.21
C LEU A 338 -30.35 66.40 -40.01
N LEU A 339 -30.46 67.19 -41.08
CA LEU A 339 -31.16 68.48 -41.09
C LEU A 339 -32.68 68.35 -41.15
N GLY A 340 -33.21 67.13 -41.33
CA GLY A 340 -34.63 66.84 -41.28
C GLY A 340 -35.40 67.20 -42.55
N TRP A 341 -34.72 67.41 -43.68
CA TRP A 341 -35.36 67.78 -44.95
C TRP A 341 -36.26 66.66 -45.52
N ASP A 342 -36.02 65.40 -45.13
CA ASP A 342 -36.90 64.26 -45.46
C ASP A 342 -38.28 64.30 -44.77
N LYS A 343 -38.46 65.16 -43.74
CA LYS A 343 -39.74 65.28 -43.02
C LYS A 343 -40.68 66.31 -43.65
N GLU A 344 -40.18 67.25 -44.45
CA GLU A 344 -41.01 68.27 -45.10
C GLU A 344 -41.79 67.72 -46.29
N GLU A 345 -41.29 66.68 -46.97
CA GLU A 345 -42.03 66.03 -48.06
C GLU A 345 -43.21 65.19 -47.55
N LYS A 346 -43.08 64.52 -46.40
CA LYS A 346 -44.18 63.71 -45.83
C LYS A 346 -45.35 64.53 -45.29
N ILE A 347 -45.12 65.77 -44.86
CA ILE A 347 -46.19 66.64 -44.35
C ILE A 347 -47.08 67.17 -45.50
N LYS A 348 -46.59 67.15 -46.75
CA LYS A 348 -47.40 67.50 -47.93
C LYS A 348 -48.26 66.35 -48.46
N GLU A 349 -47.95 65.10 -48.15
CA GLU A 349 -48.69 63.93 -48.69
C GLU A 349 -49.81 63.40 -47.78
N THR A 350 -49.80 63.66 -46.47
CA THR A 350 -50.82 63.12 -45.53
C THR A 350 -51.76 64.18 -44.97
N GLY A 351 -52.02 65.23 -45.74
CA GLY A 351 -52.93 66.30 -45.40
C GLY A 351 -54.33 66.09 -45.94
N GLU A 352 -54.96 64.94 -45.74
CA GLU A 352 -56.41 64.83 -45.90
C GLU A 352 -56.99 63.67 -45.08
N GLU A 353 -58.13 63.99 -44.45
CA GLU A 353 -59.08 63.08 -43.80
C GLU A 353 -58.66 62.47 -42.46
N PHE A 354 -59.20 63.02 -41.37
CA PHE A 354 -60.21 62.29 -40.59
C PHE A 354 -61.07 63.29 -39.79
N GLN A 355 -62.29 63.48 -40.27
CA GLN A 355 -63.39 64.14 -39.56
C GLN A 355 -63.95 63.25 -38.44
N GLN A 356 -64.20 63.92 -37.31
CA GLN A 356 -65.34 63.79 -36.38
C GLN A 356 -65.59 62.48 -35.61
N LEU A 357 -65.24 62.54 -34.32
CA LEU A 357 -66.13 62.42 -33.15
C LEU A 357 -67.47 61.66 -33.34
N SER A 358 -67.70 60.64 -32.52
CA SER A 358 -68.79 60.72 -31.52
C SER A 358 -68.67 59.66 -30.43
N VAL A 359 -68.95 60.14 -29.22
CA VAL A 359 -69.07 59.50 -27.92
C VAL A 359 -70.26 58.53 -27.87
N LYS A 360 -70.09 57.39 -27.20
CA LYS A 360 -70.87 56.99 -26.02
C LYS A 360 -70.21 55.85 -25.25
#